data_AF-A0A954M897-F1
#
_entry.id   AF-A0A954M897-F1
#
_cell.length_a   1.000
_cell.length_b   1.000
_cell.length_c   1.000
_cell.angle_alpha   90.00
_cell.angle_beta   90.00
_cell.angle_gamma   90.00
#
_symmetry.space_group_name_H-M   'P 1'
#
loop_
_entity.id
_entity.type
_entity.pdbx_description
1 polymer ?
#
loop_
_entity_poly.entity_id
_entity_poly.type
_entity_poly.pdbx_seq_one_letter_code
_entity_poly.pdbx_strand_id
1 'polypeptide(L)'
;CLDKLLTAGEPAPKILGGMNYVFKKLAQATEISRLGTPLRAAMKEAGIQQWEADHAERYLKRIRRPRAEQITEQLVLADSRLKGGSRLPDRLQLEQLVLWLMGAV
;
A
#
# COMPACT_ATOMS: atom_id res chain seq x y z
N CYS A 1 -15.84 -1.16 3.06
CA CYS A 1 -15.49 -1.33 1.63
C CYS A 1 -14.85 -2.68 1.33
N LEU A 2 -13.79 -3.10 2.06
CA LEU A 2 -13.21 -4.44 1.91
C LEU A 2 -14.24 -5.57 2.08
N ASP A 3 -15.04 -5.50 3.13
CA ASP A 3 -16.11 -6.48 3.41
C ASP A 3 -17.10 -6.66 2.24
N LYS A 4 -17.43 -5.57 1.53
CA LYS A 4 -18.31 -5.62 0.35
C LYS A 4 -17.69 -6.42 -0.79
N LEU A 5 -16.39 -6.24 -1.05
CA LEU A 5 -15.67 -6.98 -2.10
C LEU A 5 -15.57 -8.46 -1.76
N LEU A 6 -15.22 -8.78 -0.51
CA LEU A 6 -15.11 -10.16 -0.04
C LEU A 6 -16.47 -10.87 -0.05
N THR A 7 -17.53 -10.19 0.38
CA THR A 7 -18.90 -10.74 0.36
C THR A 7 -19.40 -10.94 -1.07
N ALA A 8 -18.97 -10.10 -2.02
CA ALA A 8 -19.25 -10.27 -3.44
C ALA A 8 -18.46 -11.43 -4.09
N GLY A 9 -17.61 -12.15 -3.33
CA GLY A 9 -16.83 -13.27 -3.83
C GLY A 9 -15.56 -12.87 -4.60
N GLU A 10 -15.11 -11.62 -4.48
CA GLU A 10 -13.86 -11.20 -5.12
C GLU A 10 -12.65 -11.92 -4.48
N PRO A 11 -11.79 -12.58 -5.26
CA PRO A 11 -10.64 -13.30 -4.72
C PRO A 11 -9.68 -12.37 -3.98
N ALA A 12 -9.21 -12.79 -2.80
CA ALA A 12 -8.27 -11.99 -2.00
C ALA A 12 -6.99 -11.57 -2.76
N PRO A 13 -6.35 -12.43 -3.59
CA PRO A 13 -5.21 -12.02 -4.41
C PRO A 13 -5.53 -10.92 -5.42
N LYS A 14 -6.76 -10.89 -5.97
CA LYS A 14 -7.20 -9.84 -6.90
C LYS A 14 -7.34 -8.50 -6.18
N ILE A 15 -7.89 -8.51 -4.97
CA ILE A 15 -7.99 -7.32 -4.13
C ILE A 15 -6.58 -6.80 -3.78
N LEU A 16 -5.66 -7.70 -3.39
CA LEU A 16 -4.26 -7.33 -3.13
C LEU A 16 -3.59 -6.76 -4.38
N GLY A 17 -3.87 -7.29 -5.57
CA GLY A 17 -3.40 -6.72 -6.84
C GLY A 17 -3.78 -5.25 -7.04
N GLY A 18 -5.03 -4.90 -6.71
CA GLY A 18 -5.49 -3.51 -6.73
C GLY A 18 -4.76 -2.62 -5.71
N MET A 19 -4.50 -3.13 -4.51
CA MET A 19 -3.69 -2.41 -3.50
C MET A 19 -2.26 -2.21 -3.98
N ASN A 20 -1.63 -3.25 -4.53
CA ASN A 20 -0.27 -3.20 -5.09
C ASN A 20 -0.13 -2.11 -6.16
N TYR A 21 -1.13 -1.98 -7.04
CA TYR A 21 -1.12 -0.96 -8.10
C TYR A 21 -0.99 0.46 -7.54
N VAL A 22 -1.66 0.76 -6.42
CA VAL A 22 -1.65 2.08 -5.78
C VAL A 22 -0.41 2.26 -4.90
N PHE A 23 -0.18 1.35 -3.96
CA PHE A 23 0.81 1.51 -2.91
C PHE A 23 2.26 1.32 -3.40
N LYS A 24 2.49 0.57 -4.49
CA LYS A 24 3.82 0.45 -5.08
C LYS A 24 4.37 1.79 -5.56
N LYS A 25 3.52 2.65 -6.15
CA LYS A 25 3.93 4.00 -6.57
C LYS A 25 4.31 4.88 -5.37
N LEU A 26 3.57 4.76 -4.26
CA LEU A 26 3.86 5.48 -3.03
C LEU A 26 5.18 5.03 -2.39
N ALA A 27 5.44 3.72 -2.38
CA ALA A 27 6.71 3.17 -1.90
C ALA A 27 7.88 3.63 -2.79
N GLN A 28 7.72 3.58 -4.11
CA GLN A 28 8.72 4.06 -5.06
C GLN A 28 9.01 5.56 -4.90
N ALA A 29 7.97 6.38 -4.75
CA ALA A 29 8.13 7.81 -4.47
C ALA A 29 8.89 8.06 -3.15
N THR A 30 8.65 7.21 -2.14
CA THR A 30 9.34 7.29 -0.86
C THR A 30 10.83 6.98 -1.01
N GLU A 31 11.17 5.92 -1.75
CA GLU A 31 12.58 5.56 -2.01
C GLU A 31 13.32 6.64 -2.82
N ILE A 32 12.70 7.16 -3.89
CA ILE A 32 13.28 8.25 -4.67
C ILE A 32 13.48 9.49 -3.79
N SER A 33 12.49 9.83 -2.96
CA SER A 33 12.60 11.00 -2.08
C SER A 33 13.67 10.82 -1.00
N ARG A 34 13.86 9.59 -0.51
CA ARG A 34 14.92 9.23 0.43
C ARG A 34 16.32 9.48 -0.12
N LEU A 35 16.51 9.40 -1.44
CA LEU A 35 17.78 9.68 -2.12
C LEU A 35 18.04 11.19 -2.33
N GLY A 36 17.15 12.07 -1.88
CA GLY A 36 17.33 13.53 -1.90
C GLY A 36 16.36 14.27 -2.82
N THR A 37 15.54 13.57 -3.60
CA THR A 37 14.54 14.20 -4.45
C THR A 37 13.38 14.76 -3.60
N PRO A 38 12.92 16.01 -3.84
CA PRO A 38 11.74 16.53 -3.16
C PRO A 38 10.52 15.64 -3.39
N LEU A 39 9.73 15.38 -2.35
CA LEU A 39 8.63 14.40 -2.37
C LEU A 39 7.68 14.58 -3.56
N ARG A 40 7.31 15.83 -3.90
CA ARG A 40 6.42 16.13 -5.04
C ARG A 40 7.01 15.69 -6.38
N ALA A 41 8.31 15.90 -6.58
CA ALA A 41 9.01 15.46 -7.79
C ALA A 41 9.15 13.94 -7.81
N ALA A 42 9.47 13.33 -6.67
CA ALA A 42 9.56 11.87 -6.51
C ALA A 42 8.23 11.16 -6.81
N MET A 43 7.10 11.74 -6.38
CA MET A 43 5.75 11.22 -6.70
C MET A 43 5.46 11.25 -8.21
N LYS A 44 5.81 12.36 -8.88
CA LYS A 44 5.65 12.48 -10.34
C LYS A 44 6.50 11.44 -11.06
N GLU A 45 7.74 11.24 -10.64
CA GLU A 45 8.65 10.24 -11.19
C GLU A 45 8.14 8.80 -10.96
N ALA A 46 7.53 8.52 -9.81
CA ALA A 46 6.88 7.25 -9.52
C ALA A 46 5.54 7.02 -10.25
N GLY A 47 5.12 7.95 -11.13
CA GLY A 47 3.93 7.81 -11.95
C GLY A 47 2.62 8.10 -11.21
N ILE A 48 2.66 8.87 -10.13
CA ILE A 48 1.46 9.40 -9.46
C ILE A 48 0.94 10.58 -10.28
N GLN A 49 -0.33 10.53 -10.65
CA GLN A 49 -0.94 11.56 -11.48
C GLN A 49 -1.13 12.87 -10.70
N GLN A 50 -1.13 14.00 -11.42
CA GLN A 50 -1.21 15.33 -10.79
C GLN A 50 -2.46 15.52 -9.93
N TRP A 51 -3.60 14.97 -10.34
CA TRP A 51 -4.87 15.04 -9.60
C TRP A 51 -4.91 14.13 -8.36
N GLU A 52 -4.02 13.14 -8.28
CA GLU A 52 -3.86 12.26 -7.11
C GLU A 52 -2.80 12.78 -6.13
N ALA A 53 -1.91 13.67 -6.59
CA ALA A 53 -0.70 14.09 -5.88
C ALA A 53 -0.98 14.66 -4.49
N ASP A 54 -2.01 15.50 -4.34
CA ASP A 54 -2.32 16.12 -3.04
C ASP A 54 -2.87 15.10 -2.03
N HIS A 55 -3.55 14.05 -2.49
CA HIS A 55 -4.01 12.95 -1.64
C HIS A 55 -2.84 12.05 -1.24
N ALA A 56 -1.99 11.69 -2.21
CA ALA A 56 -0.78 10.91 -1.99
C ALA A 56 0.18 11.60 -1.02
N GLU A 57 0.42 12.91 -1.19
CA GLU A 57 1.30 13.69 -0.34
C GLU A 57 0.78 13.75 1.10
N ARG A 58 -0.51 14.04 1.29
CA ARG A 58 -1.14 14.04 2.62
C ARG A 58 -1.04 12.68 3.28
N TYR A 59 -1.26 11.60 2.55
CA TYR A 59 -1.10 10.24 3.04
C TYR A 59 0.34 9.96 3.51
N LEU A 60 1.33 10.21 2.66
CA LEU A 60 2.75 9.97 2.97
C LEU A 60 3.23 10.82 4.16
N LYS A 61 2.80 12.08 4.25
CA LYS A 61 3.09 12.93 5.42
C LYS A 61 2.45 12.41 6.70
N ARG A 62 1.23 11.86 6.61
CA ARG A 62 0.50 11.33 7.77
C ARG A 62 1.15 10.06 8.34
N ILE A 63 1.49 9.10 7.48
CA ILE A 63 2.13 7.84 7.92
C ILE A 63 3.62 8.01 8.26
N ARG A 64 4.22 9.10 7.78
CA ARG A 64 5.64 9.45 7.91
C ARG A 64 6.58 8.47 7.21
N ARG A 65 7.82 8.95 7.03
CA ARG A 65 8.87 8.25 6.26
C ARG A 65 9.22 6.85 6.78
N PRO A 66 9.47 6.62 8.08
CA PRO A 66 9.86 5.27 8.55
C PRO A 66 8.83 4.20 8.19
N ARG A 67 7.55 4.56 8.19
CA ARG A 67 6.47 3.65 7.81
C ARG A 67 6.31 3.54 6.30
N ALA A 68 6.46 4.65 5.58
CA ALA A 68 6.37 4.65 4.12
C ALA A 68 7.46 3.77 3.47
N GLU A 69 8.66 3.73 4.06
CA GLU A 69 9.77 2.86 3.62
C GLU A 69 9.43 1.36 3.76
N GLN A 70 8.53 1.00 4.68
CA GLN A 70 8.10 -0.38 4.92
C GLN A 70 6.94 -0.84 4.03
N ILE A 71 6.36 0.04 3.19
CA ILE A 71 5.17 -0.31 2.38
C ILE A 71 5.47 -1.52 1.49
N THR A 72 6.60 -1.54 0.80
CA THR A 72 6.97 -2.65 -0.10
C THR A 72 7.06 -3.98 0.66
N GLU A 73 7.72 -3.98 1.82
CA GLU A 73 7.88 -5.18 2.64
C GLU A 73 6.53 -5.73 3.10
N GLN A 74 5.61 -4.85 3.52
CA GLN A 74 4.28 -5.26 3.98
C GLN A 74 3.40 -5.81 2.86
N LEU A 75 3.51 -5.25 1.65
CA LEU A 75 2.82 -5.79 0.47
C LEU A 75 3.34 -7.19 0.10
N VAL A 76 4.67 -7.39 0.12
CA VAL A 76 5.29 -8.70 -0.13
C VAL A 76 4.89 -9.71 0.95
N LEU A 77 4.90 -9.30 2.22
CA LEU A 77 4.48 -10.14 3.34
C LEU A 77 3.02 -10.58 3.18
N ALA A 78 2.13 -9.66 2.79
CA ALA A 78 0.73 -9.96 2.53
C ALA A 78 0.53 -10.92 1.35
N ASP A 79 1.31 -10.76 0.27
CA ASP A 79 1.27 -11.68 -0.88
C ASP A 79 1.72 -13.10 -0.49
N SER A 80 2.83 -13.23 0.23
CA SER A 80 3.32 -14.52 0.75
C SER A 80 2.28 -15.18 1.65
N ARG A 81 1.65 -14.40 2.52
CA ARG A 81 0.58 -14.80 3.43
C ARG A 81 -0.65 -15.37 2.74
N LEU A 82 -1.12 -14.71 1.67
CA LEU A 82 -2.25 -15.20 0.86
C LEU A 82 -1.90 -16.44 0.02
N LYS A 83 -0.61 -16.67 -0.26
CA LYS A 83 -0.12 -17.85 -1.00
C LYS A 83 0.14 -19.07 -0.10
N GLY A 84 -0.34 -19.06 1.14
CA GLY A 84 -0.18 -20.17 2.09
C GLY A 84 0.96 -19.98 3.10
N GLY A 85 1.61 -18.81 3.16
CA GLY A 85 2.58 -18.46 4.18
C GLY A 85 1.98 -18.23 5.59
N SER A 86 0.67 -18.45 5.76
CA SER A 86 -0.06 -18.24 7.00
C SER A 86 -1.25 -19.20 7.09
N ARG A 87 -1.65 -19.54 8.32
CA ARG A 87 -2.85 -20.32 8.63
C ARG A 87 -4.09 -19.44 8.87
N LEU A 88 -3.92 -18.12 8.86
CA LEU A 88 -5.03 -17.19 9.08
C LEU A 88 -5.93 -17.10 7.84
N PRO A 89 -7.25 -16.92 8.01
CA PRO A 89 -8.15 -16.65 6.90
C PRO A 89 -7.72 -15.43 6.08
N ASP A 90 -7.77 -15.52 4.75
CA ASP A 90 -7.39 -14.45 3.81
C ASP A 90 -8.00 -13.09 4.13
N ARG A 91 -9.27 -13.09 4.58
CA ARG A 91 -9.96 -11.89 5.06
C ARG A 91 -9.17 -11.15 6.14
N LEU A 92 -8.74 -11.87 7.19
CA LEU A 92 -7.97 -11.27 8.29
C LEU A 92 -6.62 -10.75 7.80
N GLN A 93 -6.01 -11.44 6.83
CA GLN A 93 -4.72 -11.02 6.28
C GLN A 93 -4.84 -9.69 5.51
N LEU A 94 -5.90 -9.53 4.71
CA LEU A 94 -6.21 -8.27 4.03
C LEU A 94 -6.62 -7.16 5.01
N GLU A 95 -7.45 -7.47 6.01
CA GLU A 95 -7.83 -6.50 7.04
C GLU A 95 -6.61 -5.99 7.81
N GLN A 96 -5.69 -6.87 8.19
CA GLN A 96 -4.44 -6.50 8.85
C GLN A 96 -3.57 -5.59 7.96
N LEU A 97 -3.45 -5.91 6.67
CA LEU A 97 -2.73 -5.06 5.72
C LEU A 97 -3.38 -3.68 5.61
N VAL A 98 -4.71 -3.60 5.52
CA VAL A 98 -5.45 -2.33 5.43
C VAL A 98 -5.27 -1.50 6.68
N LEU A 99 -5.38 -2.09 7.87
CA LEU A 99 -5.12 -1.40 9.14
C LEU A 99 -3.69 -0.86 9.20
N TRP A 100 -2.73 -1.63 8.71
CA TRP A 100 -1.34 -1.20 8.65
C TRP A 100 -1.16 -0.06 7.62
N LEU A 101 -1.71 -0.15 6.41
CA LEU A 101 -1.61 0.93 5.42
C LEU A 101 -2.32 2.21 5.92
N MET A 102 -3.38 2.08 6.71
CA MET A 102 -4.03 3.24 7.34
C MET A 102 -3.18 3.89 8.43
N GLY A 103 -2.09 3.28 8.89
CA GLY A 103 -1.27 3.81 9.98
C GLY A 103 -1.90 3.63 11.37
N ALA A 104 -2.81 2.66 11.52
CA ALA A 104 -3.51 2.40 12.77
C ALA A 104 -2.80 1.41 13.70
N VAL A 105 -1.88 0.57 13.18
CA VAL A 105 -1.18 -0.50 13.90
C VAL A 105 0.30 -0.51 13.56
#